data_AF-T0ZW97-F1
#
_entry.id   AF-T0ZW97-F1
#
_cell.length_a   1.000
_cell.length_b   1.000
_cell.length_c   1.000
_cell.angle_alpha   90.00
_cell.angle_beta   90.00
_cell.angle_gamma   90.00
#
_symmetry.space_group_name_H-M   'P 1'
#
loop_
_entity.id
_entity.type
_entity.pdbx_description
1 polymer ?
#
loop_
_entity_poly.entity_id
_entity_poly.type
_entity_poly.pdbx_seq_one_letter_code
_entity_poly.pdbx_strand_id
1 'polypeptide(L)'
;TWVLNKFARTIEIVVFVSIAFLILGSYIVSAFDILLTLFLIDFVTISLSTDKVRPSRKPESWHITSLVKIAAVIGSMTIAESFLWLYLGIKFLSVGNQVPMYSFSFGIILYFGIFTTFVTRERRHFWSSMPGKPLFIALMADVFVVLAIETLGIPGVAAMPVWITLLTLSFTALISLLVNDSIKSILIRSIKISLKCAN
;
A
#
# COMPACT_ATOMS: atom_id res chain seq x y z
N THR A 1 -0.76 -9.70 -11.50
CA THR A 1 -0.74 -8.39 -10.81
C THR A 1 -1.51 -8.50 -9.51
N TRP A 2 -2.74 -9.01 -9.51
CA TRP A 2 -3.52 -9.29 -8.29
C TRP A 2 -2.76 -10.12 -7.24
N VAL A 3 -2.17 -11.26 -7.63
CA VAL A 3 -1.42 -12.13 -6.69
C VAL A 3 -0.27 -11.39 -6.02
N LEU A 4 0.52 -10.64 -6.80
CA LEU A 4 1.65 -9.84 -6.31
C LEU A 4 1.18 -8.84 -5.24
N ASN A 5 0.13 -8.08 -5.56
CA ASN A 5 -0.45 -7.11 -4.64
C ASN A 5 -0.97 -7.78 -3.38
N LYS A 6 -1.74 -8.87 -3.52
CA LYS A 6 -2.31 -9.59 -2.38
C LYS A 6 -1.24 -10.08 -1.40
N PHE A 7 -0.14 -10.66 -1.90
CA PHE A 7 0.96 -11.11 -1.05
C PHE A 7 1.69 -9.94 -0.39
N ALA A 8 2.05 -8.90 -1.15
CA ALA A 8 2.76 -7.75 -0.60
C ALA A 8 1.97 -7.08 0.53
N ARG A 9 0.66 -6.87 0.33
CA ARG A 9 -0.23 -6.24 1.31
C ARG A 9 -0.45 -7.11 2.56
N THR A 10 -0.54 -8.42 2.38
CA THR A 10 -0.68 -9.34 3.52
C THR A 10 0.57 -9.32 4.38
N ILE A 11 1.76 -9.36 3.76
CA ILE A 11 3.04 -9.25 4.46
C ILE A 11 3.15 -7.91 5.18
N GLU A 12 2.82 -6.81 4.50
CA GLU A 12 2.84 -5.46 5.06
C GLU A 12 1.98 -5.34 6.33
N ILE A 13 0.68 -5.66 6.24
CA ILE A 13 -0.25 -5.50 7.37
C ILE A 13 0.17 -6.37 8.55
N VAL A 14 0.46 -7.66 8.31
CA VAL A 14 0.78 -8.60 9.40
C VAL A 14 2.09 -8.20 10.09
N VAL A 15 3.13 -7.89 9.32
CA VAL A 15 4.45 -7.57 9.89
C VAL A 15 4.42 -6.20 10.55
N PHE A 16 3.84 -5.19 9.92
CA PHE A 16 3.75 -3.84 10.48
C PHE A 16 2.97 -3.86 11.80
N VAL A 17 1.76 -4.41 11.82
CA VAL A 17 0.93 -4.47 13.04
C VAL A 17 1.63 -5.24 14.14
N SER A 18 2.19 -6.42 13.84
CA SER A 18 2.83 -7.27 14.84
C SER A 18 4.09 -6.63 15.42
N ILE A 19 5.02 -6.17 14.57
CA ILE A 19 6.28 -5.58 15.03
C ILE A 19 6.02 -4.26 15.74
N ALA A 20 5.11 -3.43 15.24
CA ALA A 20 4.80 -2.15 15.88
C ALA A 20 4.23 -2.38 17.28
N PHE A 21 3.32 -3.34 17.46
CA PHE A 21 2.81 -3.73 18.78
C PHE A 21 3.94 -4.19 19.73
N LEU A 22 4.88 -5.01 19.25
CA LEU A 22 6.01 -5.49 20.05
C LEU A 22 6.96 -4.37 20.48
N ILE A 23 7.17 -3.36 19.62
CA ILE A 23 8.10 -2.26 19.90
C ILE A 23 7.48 -1.23 20.85
N LEU A 24 6.22 -0.82 20.62
CA LEU A 24 5.61 0.25 21.41
C LEU A 24 4.87 -0.26 22.65
N GLY A 25 4.56 -1.56 22.72
CA GLY A 25 3.85 -2.17 23.85
C GLY A 25 2.39 -1.73 24.00
N SER A 26 1.84 -1.04 22.99
CA SER A 26 0.46 -0.54 22.96
C SER A 26 -0.23 -0.94 21.65
N TYR A 27 -1.56 -0.97 21.67
CA TYR A 27 -2.35 -1.24 20.48
C TYR A 27 -2.31 -0.04 19.53
N ILE A 28 -1.42 -0.13 18.54
CA ILE A 28 -1.22 0.89 17.51
C ILE A 28 -2.28 0.79 16.43
N VAL A 29 -2.92 -0.36 16.25
CA VAL A 29 -3.98 -0.54 15.26
C VAL A 29 -5.13 -1.25 15.97
N SER A 30 -6.32 -0.65 15.89
CA SER A 30 -7.52 -1.21 16.52
C SER A 30 -8.09 -2.34 15.67
N ALA A 31 -8.88 -3.23 16.29
CA ALA A 31 -9.60 -4.26 15.54
C ALA A 31 -10.58 -3.64 14.53
N PHE A 32 -11.16 -2.48 14.87
CA PHE A 32 -12.03 -1.73 13.98
C PHE A 32 -11.28 -1.20 12.76
N ASP A 33 -10.05 -0.71 12.94
CA ASP A 33 -9.19 -0.21 11.85
C ASP A 33 -8.88 -1.32 10.85
N ILE A 34 -8.60 -2.53 11.33
CA ILE A 34 -8.33 -3.70 10.48
C ILE A 34 -9.59 -4.09 9.70
N LEU A 35 -10.75 -4.15 10.37
CA LEU A 35 -12.03 -4.46 9.71
C LEU A 35 -12.37 -3.41 8.64
N LEU A 36 -12.22 -2.14 8.98
CA LEU A 36 -12.47 -1.03 8.07
C LEU A 36 -11.49 -1.05 6.89
N THR A 37 -10.21 -1.33 7.16
CA THR A 37 -9.20 -1.50 6.11
C THR A 37 -9.60 -2.60 5.14
N LEU A 38 -9.98 -3.77 5.65
CA LEU A 38 -10.39 -4.91 4.81
C LEU A 38 -11.61 -4.56 3.95
N PHE A 39 -12.59 -3.87 4.54
CA PHE A 39 -13.79 -3.45 3.83
C PHE A 39 -13.48 -2.45 2.70
N LEU A 40 -12.65 -1.44 2.97
CA LEU A 40 -12.29 -0.41 1.99
C LEU A 40 -11.52 -0.99 0.79
N ILE A 41 -10.54 -1.87 1.05
CA ILE A 41 -9.72 -2.46 -0.01
C ILE A 41 -10.47 -3.47 -0.88
N ASP A 42 -11.62 -3.99 -0.44
CA ASP A 42 -12.39 -4.98 -1.20
C ASP A 42 -12.98 -4.36 -2.47
N PHE A 43 -13.46 -3.12 -2.43
CA PHE A 43 -13.97 -2.42 -3.62
C PHE A 43 -12.86 -2.24 -4.68
N VAL A 44 -11.67 -1.85 -4.24
CA VAL A 44 -10.49 -1.72 -5.11
C VAL A 44 -10.14 -3.09 -5.70
N THR A 45 -10.14 -4.15 -4.88
CA THR A 45 -9.81 -5.51 -5.31
C THR A 45 -10.82 -6.06 -6.33
N ILE A 46 -12.11 -5.78 -6.17
CA ILE A 46 -13.14 -6.16 -7.15
C ILE A 46 -12.93 -5.38 -8.45
N SER A 47 -12.67 -4.07 -8.38
CA SER A 47 -12.46 -3.23 -9.57
C SER A 47 -11.25 -3.66 -10.41
N LEU A 48 -10.23 -4.25 -9.78
CA LEU A 48 -9.05 -4.85 -10.42
C LEU A 48 -9.39 -5.95 -11.42
N SER A 49 -10.50 -6.67 -11.23
CA SER A 49 -10.98 -7.68 -12.20
C SER A 49 -11.43 -7.07 -13.53
N THR A 50 -11.85 -5.81 -13.51
CA THR A 50 -12.30 -5.05 -14.68
C THR A 50 -11.20 -4.21 -15.31
N ASP A 51 -9.98 -4.25 -14.76
CA ASP A 51 -8.88 -3.42 -15.22
C ASP A 51 -8.35 -3.88 -16.59
N LYS A 52 -8.03 -2.90 -17.45
CA LYS A 52 -7.48 -3.14 -18.79
C LYS A 52 -5.96 -3.26 -18.71
N VAL A 53 -5.48 -4.42 -18.26
CA VAL A 53 -4.04 -4.71 -18.21
C VAL A 53 -3.54 -5.15 -19.58
N ARG A 54 -2.35 -4.68 -19.98
CA ARG A 54 -1.74 -5.07 -21.26
C ARG A 54 -1.35 -6.56 -21.23
N PRO A 55 -1.88 -7.40 -22.14
CA PRO A 55 -1.53 -8.81 -22.20
C PRO A 55 -0.05 -9.01 -22.56
N SER A 56 0.57 -10.07 -22.03
CA SER A 56 1.93 -10.45 -22.39
C SER A 56 1.97 -10.97 -23.83
N ARG A 57 2.97 -10.54 -24.61
CA ARG A 57 3.18 -11.02 -25.98
C ARG A 57 3.76 -12.45 -26.05
N LYS A 58 4.21 -13.00 -24.92
CA LYS A 58 4.75 -14.36 -24.81
C LYS A 58 3.97 -15.13 -23.74
N PRO A 59 3.77 -16.45 -23.91
CA PRO A 59 3.20 -17.29 -22.87
C PRO A 59 3.99 -17.09 -21.59
N GLU A 60 3.29 -16.78 -20.52
CA GLU A 60 3.90 -16.50 -19.24
C GLU A 60 3.98 -17.80 -18.44
N SER A 61 5.18 -18.22 -18.09
CA SER A 61 5.36 -19.33 -17.17
C SER A 61 5.01 -18.84 -15.76
N TRP A 62 3.96 -19.43 -15.17
CA TRP A 62 3.42 -19.01 -13.89
C TRP A 62 4.29 -19.51 -12.72
N HIS A 63 5.53 -19.02 -12.67
CA HIS A 63 6.49 -19.32 -11.61
C HIS A 63 6.12 -18.56 -10.34
N ILE A 64 5.28 -19.17 -9.52
CA ILE A 64 4.81 -18.61 -8.24
C ILE A 64 5.99 -18.12 -7.38
N THR A 65 7.09 -18.87 -7.35
CA THR A 65 8.29 -18.51 -6.57
C THR A 65 8.87 -17.15 -6.95
N SER A 66 8.91 -16.83 -8.25
CA SER A 66 9.43 -15.52 -8.72
C SER A 66 8.48 -14.38 -8.38
N LEU A 67 7.17 -14.62 -8.44
CA LEU A 67 6.15 -13.64 -8.05
C LEU A 67 6.20 -13.35 -6.55
N VAL A 68 6.33 -14.40 -5.73
CA VAL A 68 6.43 -14.27 -4.27
C VAL A 68 7.72 -13.53 -3.87
N LYS A 69 8.85 -13.77 -4.54
CA LYS A 69 10.08 -13.01 -4.31
C LYS A 69 9.90 -11.51 -4.56
N ILE A 70 9.26 -11.14 -5.67
CA ILE A 70 8.95 -9.73 -5.97
C ILE A 70 7.99 -9.16 -4.92
N ALA A 71 6.95 -9.91 -4.53
CA ALA A 71 5.99 -9.49 -3.51
C ALA A 71 6.67 -9.23 -2.16
N ALA A 72 7.59 -10.12 -1.76
CA ALA A 72 8.33 -10.01 -0.52
C ALA A 72 9.25 -8.79 -0.51
N VAL A 73 9.94 -8.49 -1.61
CA VAL A 73 10.78 -7.29 -1.73
C VAL A 73 9.93 -6.03 -1.61
N ILE A 74 8.85 -5.92 -2.39
CA ILE A 74 7.96 -4.76 -2.36
C ILE A 74 7.33 -4.61 -0.97
N GLY A 75 6.82 -5.70 -0.38
CA GLY A 75 6.27 -5.69 0.98
C GLY A 75 7.29 -5.28 2.04
N SER A 76 8.54 -5.75 1.95
CA SER A 76 9.60 -5.34 2.88
C SER A 76 9.93 -3.85 2.79
N MET A 77 9.85 -3.27 1.59
CA MET A 77 10.03 -1.84 1.37
C MET A 77 8.88 -1.05 1.97
N THR A 78 7.64 -1.42 1.68
CA THR A 78 6.47 -0.73 2.26
C THR A 78 6.43 -0.85 3.78
N ILE A 79 6.88 -1.97 4.36
CA ILE A 79 7.06 -2.11 5.81
C ILE A 79 8.08 -1.11 6.34
N ALA A 80 9.26 -1.03 5.74
CA ALA A 80 10.32 -0.10 6.18
C ALA A 80 9.85 1.36 6.08
N GLU A 81 9.14 1.70 5.02
CA GLU A 81 8.57 3.03 4.79
C GLU A 81 7.43 3.36 5.78
N SER A 82 6.61 2.36 6.12
CA SER A 82 5.56 2.48 7.14
C SER A 82 6.15 2.74 8.51
N PHE A 83 7.21 2.02 8.89
CA PHE A 83 7.93 2.27 10.14
C PHE A 83 8.65 3.61 10.15
N LEU A 84 9.23 4.02 9.02
CA LEU A 84 9.83 5.34 8.88
C LEU A 84 8.79 6.44 9.12
N TRP A 85 7.61 6.34 8.52
CA TRP A 85 6.54 7.31 8.73
C TRP A 85 6.02 7.30 10.17
N LEU A 86 5.84 6.12 10.76
CA LEU A 86 5.47 5.98 12.17
C LEU A 86 6.48 6.66 13.09
N TYR A 87 7.77 6.44 12.87
CA TYR A 87 8.84 7.09 13.63
C TYR A 87 8.82 8.61 13.47
N LEU A 88 8.69 9.12 12.24
CA LEU A 88 8.59 10.55 11.98
C LEU A 88 7.35 11.16 12.63
N GLY A 89 6.22 10.45 12.62
CA GLY A 89 4.99 10.89 13.28
C GLY A 89 5.13 11.02 14.78
N ILE A 90 5.74 10.04 15.44
CA ILE A 90 5.98 10.08 16.88
C ILE A 90 6.92 11.23 17.25
N LYS A 91 8.00 11.42 16.47
CA LYS A 91 9.04 12.40 16.77
C LYS A 91 8.66 13.85 16.44
N PHE A 92 7.99 14.09 15.31
CA PHE A 92 7.75 15.44 14.79
C PHE A 92 6.28 15.86 14.81
N LEU A 93 5.34 14.91 14.74
CA LEU A 93 3.89 15.18 14.67
C LEU A 93 3.18 14.97 16.01
N SER A 94 3.93 14.67 17.08
CA SER A 94 3.40 14.38 18.42
C SER A 94 2.32 13.28 18.43
N VAL A 95 2.48 12.29 17.54
CA VAL A 95 1.63 11.09 17.48
C VAL A 95 1.81 10.29 18.76
N GLY A 96 0.69 9.96 19.41
CA GLY A 96 0.63 9.35 20.74
C GLY A 96 0.31 10.33 21.87
N ASN A 97 0.47 11.64 21.64
CA ASN A 97 0.15 12.67 22.64
C ASN A 97 -1.08 13.48 22.21
N GLN A 98 -1.01 14.14 21.04
CA GLN A 98 -2.09 14.95 20.49
C GLN A 98 -2.87 14.25 19.38
N VAL A 99 -2.18 13.38 18.65
CA VAL A 99 -2.74 12.63 17.52
C VAL A 99 -2.84 11.16 17.93
N PRO A 100 -4.03 10.54 17.84
CA PRO A 100 -4.21 9.15 18.19
C PRO A 100 -3.38 8.22 17.31
N MET A 101 -2.58 7.33 17.93
CA MET A 101 -1.69 6.39 17.23
C MET A 101 -2.46 5.45 16.28
N TYR A 102 -3.68 5.06 16.66
CA TYR A 102 -4.51 4.15 15.87
C TYR A 102 -5.02 4.80 14.58
N SER A 103 -5.53 6.02 14.63
CA SER A 103 -5.89 6.76 13.43
C SER A 103 -4.70 6.98 12.50
N PHE A 104 -3.54 7.36 13.05
CA PHE A 104 -2.34 7.60 12.23
C PHE A 104 -1.86 6.33 11.52
N SER A 105 -1.92 5.19 12.22
CA SER A 105 -1.46 3.90 11.69
C SER A 105 -2.47 3.28 10.72
N PHE A 106 -3.76 3.53 10.94
CA PHE A 106 -4.82 3.25 9.98
C PHE A 106 -4.55 3.95 8.64
N GLY A 107 -4.23 5.25 8.66
CA GLY A 107 -3.82 6.01 7.48
C GLY A 107 -2.62 5.42 6.76
N ILE A 108 -1.56 5.08 7.49
CA ILE A 108 -0.36 4.43 6.94
C ILE A 108 -0.77 3.20 6.12
N ILE A 109 -1.51 2.27 6.72
CA ILE A 109 -1.85 0.98 6.10
C ILE A 109 -2.73 1.17 4.84
N LEU A 110 -3.66 2.12 4.88
CA LEU A 110 -4.59 2.37 3.80
C LEU A 110 -3.97 3.13 2.63
N TYR A 111 -3.15 4.16 2.89
CA TYR A 111 -2.49 4.91 1.84
C TYR A 111 -1.36 4.10 1.16
N PHE A 112 -0.46 3.50 1.96
CA PHE A 112 0.04 2.11 1.80
C PHE A 112 -0.06 1.43 0.42
N GLY A 113 -0.90 0.41 0.39
CA GLY A 113 -2.29 0.80 0.26
C GLY A 113 -2.91 0.69 -1.11
N ILE A 114 -3.76 1.67 -1.26
CA ILE A 114 -4.13 2.35 -2.50
C ILE A 114 -2.89 2.52 -3.41
N PHE A 115 -1.79 3.10 -2.93
CA PHE A 115 -0.65 3.40 -3.81
C PHE A 115 0.13 2.16 -4.25
N THR A 116 0.35 1.20 -3.36
CA THR A 116 0.98 -0.08 -3.72
C THR A 116 0.11 -0.84 -4.72
N THR A 117 -1.21 -0.80 -4.56
CA THR A 117 -2.15 -1.39 -5.53
C THR A 117 -2.02 -0.72 -6.90
N PHE A 118 -1.91 0.60 -6.92
CA PHE A 118 -1.72 1.37 -8.14
C PHE A 118 -0.39 1.06 -8.83
N VAL A 119 0.71 0.96 -8.08
CA VAL A 119 2.06 0.68 -8.58
C VAL A 119 2.21 -0.76 -9.09
N THR A 120 1.63 -1.74 -8.40
CA THR A 120 1.74 -3.17 -8.72
C THR A 120 0.80 -3.62 -9.85
N ARG A 121 -0.15 -2.76 -10.23
CA ARG A 121 -1.06 -2.96 -11.38
C ARG A 121 -0.31 -3.12 -12.70
N GLU A 122 0.77 -2.36 -12.89
CA GLU A 122 1.57 -2.36 -14.12
C GLU A 122 2.98 -2.93 -13.87
N ARG A 123 3.47 -3.72 -14.83
CA ARG A 123 4.79 -4.38 -14.72
C ARG A 123 5.95 -3.45 -15.03
N ARG A 124 5.68 -2.41 -15.83
CA ARG A 124 6.58 -1.29 -16.05
C ARG A 124 6.26 -0.21 -15.03
N HIS A 125 6.80 0.99 -15.22
CA HIS A 125 6.44 2.14 -14.40
C HIS A 125 4.93 2.37 -14.43
N PHE A 126 4.36 2.85 -13.32
CA PHE A 126 2.92 3.02 -13.17
C PHE A 126 2.31 3.91 -14.27
N TRP A 127 3.07 4.90 -14.76
CA TRP A 127 2.66 5.81 -15.85
C TRP A 127 2.65 5.18 -17.24
N SER A 128 3.08 3.93 -17.38
CA SER A 128 3.14 3.25 -18.68
C SER A 128 1.77 2.82 -19.21
N SER A 129 0.75 2.79 -18.35
CA SER A 129 -0.63 2.52 -18.74
C SER A 129 -1.59 3.26 -17.81
N MET A 130 -2.75 3.67 -18.34
CA MET A 130 -3.79 4.30 -17.54
C MET A 130 -4.68 3.21 -16.92
N PRO A 131 -5.05 3.31 -15.62
CA PRO A 131 -6.04 2.40 -15.04
C PRO A 131 -7.36 2.45 -15.79
N GLY A 132 -8.07 1.32 -15.83
CA GLY A 132 -9.45 1.29 -16.30
C GLY A 132 -10.34 2.24 -15.48
N LYS A 133 -11.37 2.79 -16.12
CA LYS A 133 -12.30 3.74 -15.46
C LYS A 133 -12.82 3.23 -14.11
N PRO A 134 -13.27 1.97 -13.96
CA PRO A 134 -13.79 1.48 -12.67
C PRO A 134 -12.73 1.49 -11.57
N LEU A 135 -11.51 1.04 -11.88
CA LEU A 135 -10.40 1.01 -10.92
C LEU A 135 -9.96 2.41 -10.53
N PHE A 136 -9.89 3.34 -11.48
CA PHE A 136 -9.55 4.73 -11.17
C PHE A 136 -10.59 5.37 -10.25
N ILE A 137 -11.88 5.18 -10.54
CA ILE A 137 -12.97 5.69 -9.69
C ILE A 137 -12.89 5.05 -8.31
N ALA A 138 -12.66 3.74 -8.21
CA ALA A 138 -12.53 3.03 -6.94
C ALA A 138 -11.36 3.57 -6.11
N LEU A 139 -10.17 3.74 -6.70
CA LEU A 139 -9.00 4.28 -6.01
C LEU A 139 -9.21 5.72 -5.54
N MET A 140 -9.80 6.57 -6.39
CA MET A 140 -10.10 7.95 -6.01
C MET A 140 -11.15 8.01 -4.90
N ALA A 141 -12.21 7.23 -5.01
CA ALA A 141 -13.24 7.13 -3.98
C ALA A 141 -12.64 6.66 -2.65
N ASP A 142 -11.75 5.66 -2.69
CA ASP A 142 -11.07 5.16 -1.50
C ASP A 142 -10.22 6.26 -0.85
N VAL A 143 -9.38 6.98 -1.63
CA VAL A 143 -8.62 8.13 -1.11
C VAL A 143 -9.52 9.18 -0.45
N PHE A 144 -10.64 9.55 -1.08
CA PHE A 144 -11.57 10.52 -0.52
C PHE A 144 -12.26 10.02 0.76
N VAL A 145 -12.67 8.74 0.78
CA VAL A 145 -13.29 8.13 1.95
C VAL A 145 -12.31 8.07 3.12
N VAL A 146 -11.07 7.64 2.87
CA VAL A 146 -10.02 7.61 3.91
C VAL A 146 -9.72 9.01 4.42
N LEU A 147 -9.55 10.00 3.53
CA LEU A 147 -9.38 11.40 3.93
C LEU A 147 -10.54 11.91 4.78
N ALA A 148 -11.78 11.63 4.39
CA ALA A 148 -12.96 12.03 5.15
C ALA A 148 -13.01 11.37 6.54
N ILE A 149 -12.73 10.06 6.61
CA ILE A 149 -12.70 9.30 7.86
C ILE A 149 -11.62 9.85 8.80
N GLU A 150 -10.41 10.09 8.31
CA GLU A 150 -9.33 10.59 9.16
C GLU A 150 -9.52 12.05 9.58
N THR A 151 -10.14 12.89 8.76
CA THR A 151 -10.32 14.32 9.07
C THR A 151 -11.55 14.61 9.91
N LEU A 152 -12.67 13.93 9.65
CA LEU A 152 -13.92 14.12 10.39
C LEU A 152 -14.01 13.20 11.61
N GLY A 153 -13.31 12.08 11.58
CA GLY A 153 -13.43 11.01 12.56
C GLY A 153 -14.75 10.24 12.40
N ILE A 154 -14.73 8.99 12.83
CA ILE A 154 -15.90 8.12 12.97
C ILE A 154 -15.78 7.34 14.28
N PRO A 155 -16.86 6.75 14.81
CA PRO A 155 -16.74 5.88 15.98
C PRO A 155 -15.69 4.79 15.74
N GLY A 156 -14.59 4.80 16.50
CA GLY A 156 -13.46 3.89 16.36
C GLY A 156 -12.20 4.48 15.70
N VAL A 157 -12.33 5.55 14.89
CA VAL A 157 -11.20 6.28 14.30
C VAL A 157 -11.32 7.76 14.68
N ALA A 158 -10.41 8.23 15.52
CA ALA A 158 -10.44 9.61 15.97
C ALA A 158 -9.97 10.56 14.87
N ALA A 159 -10.58 11.74 14.82
CA ALA A 159 -10.23 12.78 13.88
C ALA A 159 -8.79 13.27 14.09
N MET A 160 -8.12 13.53 12.99
CA MET A 160 -6.77 14.06 12.92
C MET A 160 -6.77 15.40 12.21
N PRO A 161 -5.84 16.31 12.55
CA PRO A 161 -5.69 17.57 11.84
C PRO A 161 -5.49 17.35 10.33
N VAL A 162 -6.22 18.12 9.52
CA VAL A 162 -6.21 18.01 8.04
C VAL A 162 -4.80 18.11 7.46
N TRP A 163 -3.92 18.91 8.07
CA TRP A 163 -2.55 19.03 7.58
C TRP A 163 -1.75 17.73 7.79
N ILE A 164 -2.02 16.95 8.84
CA ILE A 164 -1.33 15.68 9.12
C ILE A 164 -1.84 14.58 8.18
N THR A 165 -3.14 14.55 7.90
CA THR A 165 -3.72 13.59 6.95
C THR A 165 -3.20 13.86 5.54
N LEU A 166 -3.20 15.12 5.09
CA LEU A 166 -2.61 15.51 3.80
C LEU A 166 -1.11 15.25 3.73
N LEU A 167 -0.37 15.47 4.82
CA LEU A 167 1.06 15.17 4.89
C LEU A 167 1.30 13.65 4.75
N THR A 168 0.50 12.84 5.43
CA THR A 168 0.57 11.37 5.37
C THR A 168 0.25 10.87 3.96
N LEU A 169 -0.84 11.36 3.36
CA LEU A 169 -1.19 11.07 1.97
C LEU A 169 -0.04 11.46 1.03
N SER A 170 0.53 12.65 1.19
CA SER A 170 1.60 13.15 0.32
C SER A 170 2.88 12.33 0.46
N PHE A 171 3.27 11.99 1.69
CA PHE A 171 4.45 11.18 1.96
C PHE A 171 4.32 9.79 1.34
N THR A 172 3.20 9.10 1.62
CA THR A 172 2.94 7.76 1.10
C THR A 172 2.83 7.74 -0.42
N ALA A 173 2.22 8.77 -1.03
CA ALA A 173 2.16 8.94 -2.48
C ALA A 173 3.56 9.09 -3.07
N LEU A 174 4.37 10.02 -2.54
CA LEU A 174 5.71 10.31 -3.05
C LEU A 174 6.59 9.07 -2.98
N ILE A 175 6.68 8.46 -1.81
CA ILE A 175 7.52 7.29 -1.59
C ILE A 175 7.06 6.10 -2.44
N SER A 176 5.76 5.80 -2.48
CA SER A 176 5.27 4.68 -3.27
C SER A 176 5.44 4.89 -4.78
N LEU A 177 5.11 6.09 -5.28
CA LEU A 177 5.16 6.35 -6.72
C LEU A 177 6.59 6.57 -7.24
N LEU A 178 7.51 7.08 -6.42
CA LEU A 178 8.89 7.32 -6.83
C LEU A 178 9.77 6.12 -6.51
N VAL A 179 9.81 5.70 -5.25
CA VAL A 179 10.75 4.68 -4.76
C VAL A 179 10.26 3.29 -5.15
N ASN A 180 9.05 2.91 -4.70
CA ASN A 180 8.55 1.56 -4.94
C ASN A 180 8.33 1.27 -6.42
N ASP A 181 7.84 2.24 -7.21
CA ASP A 181 7.69 2.05 -8.65
C ASP A 181 9.04 1.83 -9.36
N SER A 182 10.04 2.65 -9.03
CA SER A 182 11.38 2.55 -9.62
C SER A 182 12.01 1.20 -9.32
N ILE A 183 12.01 0.78 -8.06
CA ILE A 183 12.63 -0.47 -7.63
C ILE A 183 11.89 -1.67 -8.24
N LYS A 184 10.56 -1.67 -8.20
CA LYS A 184 9.75 -2.71 -8.86
C LYS A 184 10.10 -2.81 -10.34
N SER A 185 10.21 -1.68 -11.05
CA SER A 185 10.51 -1.69 -12.50
C SER A 185 11.88 -2.33 -12.80
N ILE A 186 12.89 -2.05 -11.98
CA ILE A 186 14.25 -2.60 -12.07
C ILE A 186 14.23 -4.10 -11.77
N LEU A 187 13.52 -4.51 -10.72
CA LEU A 187 13.44 -5.90 -10.29
C LEU A 187 12.76 -6.79 -11.35
N ILE A 188 11.63 -6.33 -11.90
CA ILE A 188 10.91 -7.04 -12.97
C ILE A 188 11.77 -7.15 -14.23
N ARG A 189 12.55 -6.11 -14.57
CA ARG A 189 13.47 -6.15 -15.71
C ARG A 189 14.59 -7.17 -15.49
N SER A 190 15.18 -7.20 -14.30
CA SER A 190 16.30 -8.10 -13.96
C SER A 190 15.89 -9.57 -13.98
N ILE A 191 14.71 -9.91 -13.44
CA ILE A 191 14.19 -11.28 -13.45
C ILE A 191 13.86 -11.75 -14.87
N LYS A 192 13.33 -10.87 -15.72
CA LYS A 192 13.10 -11.19 -17.15
C LYS A 192 14.39 -11.44 -17.92
N ILE A 193 15.47 -10.74 -17.59
CA ILE A 193 16.78 -10.96 -18.22
C ILE A 193 17.33 -12.32 -17.78
N SER A 194 17.29 -12.63 -16.49
CA SER A 194 17.76 -13.92 -15.95
C SER A 194 17.02 -15.12 -16.55
N LEU A 195 15.68 -15.06 -16.66
CA LEU A 195 14.88 -16.12 -17.30
C LEU A 195 15.15 -16.27 -18.82
N LYS A 196 15.64 -15.21 -19.48
CA LYS A 196 15.99 -15.27 -20.91
C LYS A 196 17.40 -15.81 -21.15
N CYS A 197 18.28 -15.78 -20.13
CA CYS A 197 19.62 -16.36 -20.19
C CYS A 197 19.66 -17.82 -19.72
N ALA A 198 18.65 -18.27 -18.98
CA ALA A 198 18.53 -19.65 -18.49
C ALA A 198 17.83 -20.61 -19.48
N ASN A 199 17.26 -20.09 -20.56
CA ASN A 199 16.66 -20.83 -21.68
C ASN A 199 17.44 -20.56 -22.96
#